data_AF-J9EZ06-F1
#
_entry.id   AF-J9EZ06-F1
#
_cell.length_a   1.000
_cell.length_b   1.000
_cell.length_c   1.000
_cell.angle_alpha   90.00
_cell.angle_beta   90.00
_cell.angle_gamma   90.00
#
_symmetry.space_group_name_H-M   'P 1'
#
loop_
_entity.id
_entity.type
_entity.pdbx_description
1 polymer ?
#
loop_
_entity_poly.entity_id
_entity_poly.type
_entity_poly.pdbx_seq_one_letter_code
_entity_poly.pdbx_strand_id
1 'polypeptide(L)' 'YPYIPAHVTKPKEQTKLFLVQLPERALFAVPKNYKLVAAPLFELYDNSTGYGNLIASLPQVLSR' A
#
# COMPACT_ATOMS: atom_id res chain seq x y z
N TYR A 1 -5.62 -11.37 -2.92
CA TYR A 1 -5.35 -12.13 -1.69
C TYR A 1 -3.89 -11.99 -1.32
N PRO A 2 -3.51 -11.99 -0.03
CA PRO A 2 -2.11 -11.98 0.42
C PRO A 2 -1.45 -13.38 0.37
N TYR A 3 -2.00 -14.29 -0.44
CA TYR A 3 -1.52 -15.65 -0.66
C TYR A 3 -2.02 -16.14 -2.02
N ILE A 4 -1.43 -17.22 -2.55
CA ILE A 4 -1.91 -17.89 -3.77
C ILE A 4 -3.09 -18.80 -3.37
N PRO A 5 -4.32 -18.59 -3.89
CA PRO A 5 -5.47 -19.41 -3.52
C PRO A 5 -5.29 -20.87 -3.93
N ALA A 6 -6.03 -21.77 -3.25
CA ALA A 6 -6.02 -23.19 -3.55
C ALA A 6 -6.39 -23.46 -5.03
N HIS A 7 -5.72 -24.44 -5.64
CA HIS A 7 -5.92 -24.86 -7.02
C HIS A 7 -5.61 -23.79 -8.10
N VAL A 8 -5.12 -22.61 -7.72
CA VAL A 8 -4.63 -21.59 -8.65
C VAL A 8 -3.14 -21.79 -8.89
N THR A 9 -2.77 -22.46 -9.98
CA THR A 9 -1.37 -22.74 -10.34
C THR A 9 -0.71 -21.63 -11.15
N LYS A 10 -1.49 -20.79 -11.83
CA LYS A 10 -1.02 -19.71 -12.71
C LYS A 10 -1.74 -18.40 -12.38
N PRO A 11 -1.25 -17.61 -11.41
CA PRO A 11 -1.83 -16.31 -11.10
C PRO A 11 -1.64 -15.36 -12.28
N LYS A 12 -2.66 -14.53 -12.56
CA LYS A 12 -2.63 -13.55 -13.65
C LYS A 12 -1.81 -12.29 -13.29
N GLU A 13 -1.70 -12.00 -12.01
CA GLU A 13 -1.01 -10.84 -11.47
C GLU A 13 -0.33 -11.20 -10.15
N GLN A 14 0.86 -10.65 -9.90
CA GLN A 14 1.54 -10.70 -8.63
C GLN A 14 1.97 -9.28 -8.23
N THR A 15 1.22 -8.66 -7.31
CA THR A 15 1.55 -7.35 -6.75
C THR A 15 2.59 -7.50 -5.64
N LYS A 16 3.66 -6.70 -5.67
CA LYS A 16 4.72 -6.69 -4.64
C LYS A 16 4.79 -5.32 -3.99
N LEU A 17 4.92 -5.30 -2.66
CA LEU A 17 5.09 -4.10 -1.85
C LEU A 17 6.54 -3.99 -1.38
N PHE A 18 7.09 -2.77 -1.42
CA PHE A 18 8.44 -2.47 -0.96
C PHE A 18 8.41 -1.23 -0.08
N LEU A 19 9.26 -1.22 0.96
CA LEU A 19 9.50 -0.05 1.79
C LEU A 19 10.58 0.80 1.13
N VAL A 20 10.24 2.06 0.79
CA VAL A 20 11.17 3.02 0.20
C VAL A 20 11.66 3.96 1.30
N GLN A 21 12.97 3.93 1.58
CA GLN A 21 13.59 4.86 2.52
C GLN A 21 13.81 6.21 1.82
N LEU A 22 13.29 7.28 2.41
CA LEU A 22 13.45 8.64 1.90
C LEU A 22 14.74 9.28 2.44
N PRO A 23 15.44 10.11 1.65
CA PRO A 23 16.51 10.96 2.17
C PRO A 23 15.93 12.03 3.12
N GLU A 24 16.81 12.74 3.85
CA GLU A 24 16.40 13.83 4.76
C GLU A 24 15.51 14.87 4.06
N ARG A 25 15.80 15.19 2.80
CA ARG A 25 15.06 16.16 2.00
C ARG A 25 14.87 15.64 0.58
N ALA A 26 13.66 15.76 0.07
CA ALA A 26 13.29 15.38 -1.28
C ALA A 26 12.28 16.37 -1.87
N LEU A 27 12.32 16.52 -3.19
CA LEU A 27 11.34 17.29 -3.97
C LEU A 27 10.53 16.31 -4.82
N PHE A 28 9.22 16.32 -4.67
CA PHE A 28 8.31 15.47 -5.45
C PHE A 28 7.61 16.29 -6.53
N ALA A 29 7.73 15.89 -7.79
CA ALA A 29 6.96 16.45 -8.89
C ALA A 29 5.65 15.66 -9.05
N VAL A 30 4.55 16.19 -8.53
CA VAL A 30 3.23 15.53 -8.58
C VAL A 30 2.50 15.97 -9.85
N PRO A 31 2.00 15.04 -10.70
CA PRO A 31 1.19 15.40 -11.86
C PRO A 31 -0.08 16.16 -11.46
N LYS A 32 -0.52 17.11 -12.30
CA LYS A 32 -1.63 18.04 -11.97
C LYS A 32 -2.96 17.37 -11.62
N ASN A 33 -3.19 16.14 -12.11
CA ASN A 33 -4.40 15.37 -11.87
C ASN A 33 -4.35 14.51 -10.59
N TYR A 34 -3.25 14.56 -9.84
CA TYR A 34 -3.08 13.82 -8.59
C TYR A 34 -2.77 14.77 -7.43
N LYS A 35 -3.08 14.30 -6.22
CA LYS A 35 -2.76 14.97 -4.97
C LYS A 35 -1.95 14.02 -4.11
N LEU A 36 -0.76 14.46 -3.68
CA LEU A 36 0.04 13.74 -2.71
C LEU A 36 -0.47 14.07 -1.30
N VAL A 37 -0.85 13.04 -0.54
CA VAL A 37 -1.37 13.18 0.83
C VAL A 37 -0.57 12.28 1.77
N ALA A 38 -0.36 12.74 3.00
CA ALA A 38 0.21 11.94 4.07
C ALA A 38 -0.94 11.35 4.89
N ALA A 39 -1.14 10.03 4.79
CA ALA A 39 -2.16 9.32 5.55
C ALA A 39 -1.52 8.70 6.81
N PRO A 40 -1.99 9.05 8.03
CA PRO A 40 -1.52 8.42 9.26
C PRO A 40 -2.03 6.97 9.37
N LEU A 41 -1.27 6.10 10.07
CA LEU A 41 -1.58 4.68 10.15
C LEU A 41 -2.96 4.36 10.77
N PHE A 42 -3.44 5.17 11.71
CA PHE A 42 -4.75 4.97 12.34
C PHE A 42 -5.92 5.23 11.39
N GLU A 43 -5.73 6.02 10.33
CA GLU A 43 -6.77 6.27 9.32
C GLU A 43 -6.88 5.09 8.35
N LEU A 44 -5.77 4.40 8.12
CA LEU A 44 -5.69 3.24 7.23
C LEU A 44 -6.16 1.96 7.93
N TYR A 45 -5.90 1.82 9.22
CA TYR A 45 -6.17 0.60 9.97
C TYR A 45 -7.66 0.21 9.91
N ASP A 46 -7.91 -1.02 9.42
CA ASP A 46 -9.25 -1.61 9.26
C ASP A 46 -10.22 -0.80 8.36
N ASN A 47 -9.70 0.15 7.57
CA ASN A 47 -10.49 0.99 6.67
C ASN A 47 -10.46 0.48 5.22
N SER A 48 -10.85 -0.78 5.03
CA SER A 48 -10.89 -1.41 3.70
C SER A 48 -11.91 -0.78 2.75
N THR A 49 -12.98 -0.19 3.28
CA THR A 49 -14.01 0.51 2.49
C THR A 49 -13.47 1.76 1.80
N GLY A 50 -12.62 2.54 2.48
CA GLY A 50 -12.05 3.77 1.92
C GLY A 50 -10.77 3.52 1.11
N TYR A 51 -9.90 2.63 1.58
CA TYR A 51 -8.54 2.48 1.06
C TYR A 51 -8.29 1.16 0.30
N GLY A 52 -9.25 0.24 0.33
CA GLY A 52 -9.07 -1.11 -0.20
C GLY A 52 -8.17 -1.99 0.68
N ASN A 53 -8.24 -3.30 0.45
CA ASN A 53 -7.63 -4.29 1.34
C ASN A 53 -6.10 -4.19 1.43
N LEU A 54 -5.43 -3.77 0.35
CA LEU A 54 -3.96 -3.68 0.33
C LEU A 54 -3.48 -2.54 1.24
N ILE A 55 -4.00 -1.34 1.03
CA ILE A 55 -3.56 -0.13 1.76
C ILE A 55 -4.02 -0.18 3.22
N ALA A 56 -5.24 -0.66 3.49
CA ALA A 56 -5.74 -0.80 4.85
C ALA A 56 -4.96 -1.81 5.72
N SER A 57 -4.17 -2.69 5.09
CA SER A 57 -3.31 -3.66 5.78
C SER A 57 -1.87 -3.15 6.07
N LEU A 58 -1.52 -1.96 5.58
CA LEU A 58 -0.18 -1.39 5.77
C LEU A 58 0.23 -1.24 7.25
N PRO A 59 -0.65 -0.80 8.18
CA PRO A 59 -0.28 -0.69 9.59
C PRO A 59 0.22 -2.01 10.19
N GLN A 60 -0.38 -3.14 9.82
CA GLN A 60 0.02 -4.47 10.28
C GLN A 60 1.37 -4.87 9.67
N VAL A 61 1.60 -4.57 8.39
CA VAL A 61 2.85 -4.92 7.68
C VAL A 61 4.05 -4.11 8.17
N LEU A 62 3.82 -2.86 8.57
CA LEU A 62 4.83 -1.92 9.09
C LEU A 62 5.07 -2.04 10.60
N SER A 63 4.34 -2.91 11.29
CA SER A 63 4.45 -3.08 12.76
C SER A 63 5.74 -3.78 13.23
N ARG A 64 6.58 -4.24 12.29
CA ARG A 64 7.85 -4.94 12.50
C ARG A 64 8.99 -4.16 11.88
#